data_AF-A0A7S0F5F2-F1
#
_entry.id   AF-A0A7S0F5F2-F1
#
_cell.length_a   1.000
_cell.length_b   1.000
_cell.length_c   1.000
_cell.angle_alpha   90.00
_cell.angle_beta   90.00
_cell.angle_gamma   90.00
#
_symmetry.space_group_name_H-M   'P 1'
#
loop_
_entity.id
_entity.type
_entity.pdbx_description
1 polymer ?
#
loop_
_entity_poly.entity_id
_entity_poly.type
_entity_poly.pdbx_seq_one_letter_code
_entity_poly.pdbx_strand_id
1 'polypeptide(L)'
;DSIKEFDDFMLQIVASGIPVEVVPSQTDPTTSNWPQRPLHSSLMPRSGTSALVTCTPNPYSSKHDQRLMVGTDGKNIKDMCESIVLPTSSHTPTAASGDDGASANGNKEGDTQETREYTKLTETQALQRCLEWSHICPTGPDSVPTVPHAKIDPMILIDVPDIYFAGNGAEFSSNVVTSHGSETLAINIPAFSSTGEAALVNLRKLTAEPIKFDDASM
;
A
#
# COMPACT_ATOMS: atom_id res chain seq x y z
N ASP A 1 18.17 20.68 10.14
CA ASP A 1 18.38 21.01 8.72
C ASP A 1 17.38 20.32 7.79
N SER A 2 17.04 19.04 7.98
CA SER A 2 16.14 18.29 7.07
C SER A 2 14.76 18.90 6.79
N ILE A 3 14.06 19.44 7.80
CA ILE A 3 12.75 20.09 7.58
C ILE A 3 12.89 21.36 6.71
N LYS A 4 13.99 22.10 6.88
CA LYS A 4 14.26 23.28 6.06
C LYS A 4 14.57 22.87 4.61
N GLU A 5 15.37 21.83 4.42
CA GLU A 5 15.66 21.29 3.08
C GLU A 5 14.39 20.79 2.38
N PHE A 6 13.51 20.11 3.11
CA PHE A 6 12.20 19.70 2.60
C PHE A 6 11.35 20.91 2.19
N ASP A 7 11.25 21.94 3.03
CA ASP A 7 10.51 23.17 2.70
C ASP A 7 11.10 23.90 1.47
N ASP A 8 12.44 23.93 1.36
CA ASP A 8 13.15 24.51 0.21
C ASP A 8 12.91 23.70 -1.08
N PHE A 9 12.87 22.37 -1.01
CA PHE A 9 12.55 21.49 -2.14
C PHE A 9 11.10 21.65 -2.59
N MET A 10 10.16 21.62 -1.64
CA MET A 10 8.73 21.84 -1.90
C MET A 10 8.49 23.18 -2.57
N LEU A 11 9.18 24.24 -2.12
CA LEU A 11 9.10 25.56 -2.74
C LEU A 11 9.50 25.54 -4.23
N GLN A 12 10.55 24.78 -4.60
CA GLN A 12 10.98 24.68 -6.00
C GLN A 12 9.92 24.01 -6.87
N ILE A 13 9.28 22.95 -6.38
CA ILE A 13 8.22 22.26 -7.12
C ILE A 13 7.02 23.20 -7.31
N VAL A 14 6.53 23.84 -6.25
CA VAL A 14 5.35 24.71 -6.38
C VAL A 14 5.65 25.99 -7.16
N ALA A 15 6.89 26.48 -7.17
CA ALA A 15 7.31 27.58 -8.03
C ALA A 15 7.22 27.23 -9.53
N SER A 16 7.26 25.95 -9.89
CA SER A 16 7.03 25.48 -11.26
C SER A 16 5.53 25.34 -11.61
N GLY A 17 4.63 25.64 -10.67
CA GLY A 17 3.17 25.57 -10.86
C GLY A 17 2.56 24.20 -10.65
N ILE A 18 3.32 23.24 -10.10
CA ILE A 18 2.85 21.88 -9.82
C ILE A 18 2.24 21.82 -8.41
N PRO A 19 0.96 21.43 -8.25
CA PRO A 19 0.37 21.15 -6.94
C PRO A 19 1.04 19.96 -6.26
N VAL A 20 1.23 20.05 -4.94
CA VAL A 20 1.83 18.98 -4.13
C VAL A 20 0.98 18.69 -2.90
N GLU A 21 0.72 17.40 -2.69
CA GLU A 21 0.07 16.89 -1.49
C GLU A 21 1.10 16.11 -0.66
N VAL A 22 1.22 16.46 0.63
CA VAL A 22 2.18 15.86 1.55
C VAL A 22 1.46 14.93 2.52
N VAL A 23 1.76 13.64 2.42
CA VAL A 23 1.27 12.58 3.32
C VAL A 23 2.33 12.32 4.40
N PRO A 24 1.98 12.38 5.70
CA PRO A 24 2.93 12.12 6.76
C PRO A 24 3.24 10.62 6.90
N SER A 25 4.43 10.33 7.40
CA SER A 25 4.91 8.99 7.77
C SER A 25 5.08 8.85 9.29
N GLN A 26 5.45 7.66 9.76
CA GLN A 26 5.65 7.36 11.18
C GLN A 26 6.75 8.22 11.84
N THR A 27 7.78 8.62 11.09
CA THR A 27 8.92 9.40 11.61
C THR A 27 8.70 10.90 11.59
N ASP A 28 7.58 11.35 11.04
CA ASP A 28 7.31 12.77 10.87
C ASP A 28 6.77 13.42 12.15
N PRO A 29 6.94 14.74 12.32
CA PRO A 29 6.47 15.49 13.49
C PRO A 29 4.95 15.67 13.52
N THR A 30 4.22 14.56 13.63
CA THR A 30 2.76 14.47 13.78
C THR A 30 2.38 13.35 14.76
N THR A 31 1.09 13.05 14.89
CA THR A 31 0.59 11.95 15.71
C THR A 31 1.07 10.60 15.19
N SER A 32 1.50 9.71 16.09
CA SER A 32 1.89 8.33 15.72
C SER A 32 0.70 7.40 15.47
N ASN A 33 -0.46 7.70 16.05
CA ASN A 33 -1.66 6.87 15.89
C ASN A 33 -2.31 7.11 14.53
N TRP A 34 -2.89 6.05 13.95
CA TRP A 34 -3.69 6.12 12.74
C TRP A 34 -5.16 6.44 13.04
N PRO A 35 -5.82 7.28 12.21
CA PRO A 35 -5.22 8.11 11.16
C PRO A 35 -4.27 9.18 11.70
N GLN A 36 -3.08 9.30 11.11
CA GLN A 36 -2.12 10.35 11.44
C GLN A 36 -2.63 11.71 10.95
N ARG A 37 -2.44 12.75 11.75
CA ARG A 37 -2.83 14.12 11.39
C ARG A 37 -1.88 14.71 10.34
N PRO A 38 -2.36 15.65 9.50
CA PRO A 38 -1.50 16.42 8.62
C PRO A 38 -0.36 17.14 9.35
N LEU A 39 0.75 17.36 8.64
CA LEU A 39 1.83 18.23 9.12
C LEU A 39 1.32 19.65 9.35
N HIS A 40 1.78 20.27 10.43
CA HIS A 40 1.43 21.65 10.74
C HIS A 40 2.19 22.62 9.83
N SER A 41 1.51 23.64 9.30
CA SER A 41 2.09 24.59 8.33
C SER A 41 3.28 25.38 8.87
N SER A 42 3.43 25.51 10.19
CA SER A 42 4.61 26.14 10.80
C SER A 42 5.92 25.40 10.51
N LEU A 43 5.85 24.14 10.08
CA LEU A 43 7.02 23.36 9.65
C LEU A 43 7.49 23.75 8.24
N MET A 44 6.63 24.41 7.45
CA MET A 44 6.88 24.82 6.07
C MET A 44 6.63 26.32 5.88
N PRO A 45 7.41 27.19 6.55
CA PRO A 45 7.20 28.64 6.50
C PRO A 45 7.33 29.23 5.08
N ARG A 46 8.06 28.58 4.17
CA ARG A 46 8.24 29.06 2.79
C ARG A 46 7.16 28.50 1.87
N SER A 47 7.10 27.18 1.72
CA SER A 47 6.21 26.51 0.78
C SER A 47 4.76 26.46 1.26
N GLY A 48 4.52 26.39 2.57
CA GLY A 48 3.19 26.28 3.17
C GLY A 48 2.31 27.52 3.04
N THR A 49 2.85 28.64 2.54
CA THR A 49 2.07 29.84 2.17
C THR A 49 1.44 29.73 0.78
N SER A 50 1.91 28.79 -0.05
CA SER A 50 1.38 28.54 -1.38
C SER A 50 0.08 27.76 -1.32
N ALA A 51 -0.93 28.19 -2.10
CA ALA A 51 -2.18 27.44 -2.28
C ALA A 51 -1.98 26.10 -3.01
N LEU A 52 -0.78 25.86 -3.56
CA LEU A 52 -0.41 24.63 -4.24
C LEU A 52 0.11 23.53 -3.30
N VAL A 53 0.36 23.82 -2.02
CA VAL A 53 0.77 22.81 -1.03
C VAL A 53 -0.41 22.45 -0.15
N THR A 54 -0.72 21.15 -0.06
CA THR A 54 -1.71 20.63 0.89
C THR A 54 -1.09 19.54 1.74
N CYS A 55 -1.24 19.64 3.07
CA CYS A 55 -0.86 18.54 3.98
C CYS A 55 -2.09 17.69 4.25
N THR A 56 -1.98 16.38 4.02
CA THR A 56 -3.09 15.43 4.13
C THR A 56 -2.88 14.50 5.32
N PRO A 57 -3.92 13.81 5.82
CA PRO A 57 -3.73 12.74 6.80
C PRO A 57 -3.09 11.50 6.16
N ASN A 58 -2.69 10.54 7.00
CA ASN A 58 -2.33 9.17 6.60
C ASN A 58 -3.21 8.18 7.41
N PRO A 59 -4.01 7.30 6.79
CA PRO A 59 -4.19 7.07 5.36
C PRO A 59 -4.68 8.29 4.56
N TYR A 60 -4.19 8.38 3.33
CA TYR A 60 -4.56 9.36 2.33
C TYR A 60 -5.82 8.92 1.58
N SER A 61 -6.70 9.87 1.26
CA SER A 61 -7.83 9.67 0.36
C SER A 61 -8.17 10.96 -0.37
N SER A 62 -8.29 10.90 -1.70
CA SER A 62 -8.68 12.04 -2.54
C SER A 62 -9.25 11.57 -3.89
N LYS A 63 -9.92 12.49 -4.60
CA LYS A 63 -10.48 12.23 -5.94
C LYS A 63 -9.84 13.13 -6.98
N HIS A 64 -9.16 12.53 -7.96
CA HIS A 64 -8.49 13.23 -9.07
C HIS A 64 -9.02 12.73 -10.42
N ASP A 65 -9.45 13.62 -11.30
CA ASP A 65 -10.07 13.29 -12.61
C ASP A 65 -11.14 12.16 -12.51
N GLN A 66 -12.01 12.29 -11.52
CA GLN A 66 -13.06 11.33 -11.16
C GLN A 66 -12.59 9.99 -10.58
N ARG A 67 -11.29 9.75 -10.43
CA ARG A 67 -10.71 8.53 -9.84
C ARG A 67 -10.52 8.68 -8.34
N LEU A 68 -11.05 7.74 -7.56
CA LEU A 68 -10.81 7.65 -6.13
C LEU A 68 -9.43 7.03 -5.88
N MET A 69 -8.57 7.77 -5.20
CA MET A 69 -7.24 7.33 -4.79
C MET A 69 -7.21 7.18 -3.28
N VAL A 70 -6.72 6.04 -2.81
CA VAL A 70 -6.46 5.79 -1.38
C VAL A 70 -5.04 5.27 -1.25
N GLY A 71 -4.32 5.71 -0.22
CA GLY A 71 -2.99 5.16 -0.01
C GLY A 71 -2.40 5.44 1.37
N THR A 72 -1.26 4.83 1.62
CA THR A 72 -0.57 4.89 2.92
C THR A 72 0.93 5.13 2.76
N ASP A 73 1.62 5.42 3.86
CA ASP A 73 3.08 5.43 3.95
C ASP A 73 3.73 4.02 3.88
N GLY A 74 2.91 2.96 3.77
CA GLY A 74 3.33 1.56 3.70
C GLY A 74 3.58 0.86 5.03
N LYS A 75 3.37 1.53 6.17
CA LYS A 75 3.53 0.90 7.49
C LYS A 75 2.60 -0.32 7.66
N ASN A 76 1.34 -0.18 7.25
CA ASN A 76 0.34 -1.26 7.26
C ASN A 76 0.80 -2.47 6.43
N ILE A 77 1.39 -2.25 5.26
CA ILE A 77 1.84 -3.33 4.37
C ILE A 77 3.01 -4.10 4.99
N LYS A 78 4.03 -3.38 5.49
CA LYS A 78 5.18 -4.01 6.15
C LYS A 78 4.75 -4.83 7.36
N ASP A 79 3.86 -4.27 8.17
CA ASP A 79 3.33 -4.93 9.35
C ASP A 79 2.55 -6.21 9.01
N MET A 80 1.74 -6.19 7.95
CA MET A 80 1.05 -7.38 7.45
C MET A 80 2.02 -8.46 6.97
N CYS A 81 3.10 -8.09 6.29
CA CYS A 81 4.16 -9.03 5.86
C CYS A 81 4.86 -9.69 7.05
N GLU A 82 4.97 -9.00 8.18
CA GLU A 82 5.58 -9.55 9.40
C GLU A 82 4.60 -10.41 10.21
N SER A 83 3.34 -9.99 10.30
CA SER A 83 2.35 -10.53 11.23
C SER A 83 1.46 -11.62 10.64
N ILE A 84 1.25 -11.63 9.32
CA ILE A 84 0.32 -12.54 8.65
C ILE A 84 1.09 -13.64 7.91
N VAL A 85 0.70 -14.89 8.18
CA VAL A 85 1.20 -16.06 7.48
C VAL A 85 0.03 -16.83 6.86
N LEU A 86 0.22 -17.33 5.64
CA LEU A 86 -0.78 -18.09 4.90
C LEU A 86 -0.27 -19.49 4.57
N PRO A 87 -1.17 -20.49 4.50
CA PRO A 87 -0.80 -21.83 4.09
C PRO A 87 -0.35 -21.84 2.61
N THR A 88 0.77 -22.51 2.32
CA THR A 88 1.25 -22.72 0.95
C THR A 88 0.30 -23.68 0.23
N SER A 89 -0.41 -23.21 -0.80
CA SER A 89 -1.23 -24.11 -1.64
C SER A 89 -0.32 -24.93 -2.57
N SER A 90 0.01 -26.16 -2.17
CA SER A 90 0.71 -27.14 -3.00
C SER A 90 -0.24 -27.82 -4.01
N HIS A 91 -0.81 -27.04 -4.94
CA HIS A 91 -1.51 -27.62 -6.09
C HIS A 91 -1.05 -26.98 -7.40
N THR A 92 -0.10 -27.63 -8.06
CA THR A 92 0.04 -27.53 -9.51
C THR A 92 -1.22 -28.10 -10.17
N PRO A 93 -1.91 -27.39 -11.06
CA PRO A 93 -2.95 -28.00 -11.87
C PRO A 93 -2.28 -28.91 -12.90
N THR A 94 -2.04 -30.17 -12.54
CA THR A 94 -1.65 -31.19 -13.52
C THR A 94 -2.85 -31.38 -14.43
N ALA A 95 -2.64 -31.09 -15.71
CA ALA A 95 -3.62 -31.19 -16.77
C ALA A 95 -4.39 -32.52 -16.70
N ALA A 96 -5.71 -32.42 -16.82
CA ALA A 96 -6.62 -33.55 -16.96
C ALA A 96 -6.12 -34.51 -18.05
N SER A 97 -5.78 -35.73 -17.64
CA SER A 97 -5.68 -36.91 -18.51
C SER A 97 -6.52 -37.97 -17.83
N GLY A 98 -7.66 -38.29 -18.43
CA GLY A 98 -8.54 -39.34 -17.95
C GLY A 98 -7.93 -40.72 -18.16
N ASP A 99 -8.18 -41.64 -17.23
CA ASP A 99 -8.34 -43.06 -17.52
C ASP A 99 -9.09 -43.75 -16.36
N ASP A 100 -9.96 -44.70 -16.74
CA ASP A 100 -10.89 -45.44 -15.90
C ASP A 100 -10.22 -46.61 -15.17
N GLY A 101 -10.68 -46.97 -13.97
CA GLY A 101 -10.32 -48.26 -13.37
C GLY A 101 -10.67 -48.45 -11.89
N ALA A 102 -11.64 -49.32 -11.62
CA ALA A 102 -12.11 -49.71 -10.29
C ALA A 102 -11.15 -50.63 -9.52
N SER A 103 -11.09 -50.52 -8.18
CA SER A 103 -11.37 -51.61 -7.21
C SER A 103 -10.81 -51.38 -5.79
N ALA A 104 -11.72 -51.53 -4.81
CA ALA A 104 -11.62 -52.11 -3.46
C ALA A 104 -10.50 -51.76 -2.44
N ASN A 105 -10.96 -51.21 -1.31
CA ASN A 105 -10.63 -51.48 0.10
C ASN A 105 -9.17 -51.68 0.54
N GLY A 106 -8.72 -50.75 1.38
CA GLY A 106 -7.69 -50.97 2.40
C GLY A 106 -7.74 -49.88 3.47
N ASN A 107 -8.17 -50.25 4.68
CA ASN A 107 -8.05 -49.39 5.86
C ASN A 107 -6.58 -48.98 6.07
N LYS A 108 -6.32 -47.67 5.98
CA LYS A 108 -5.17 -47.04 6.61
C LYS A 108 -5.67 -45.75 7.26
N GLU A 109 -6.12 -45.86 8.51
CA GLU A 109 -6.05 -44.75 9.47
C GLU A 109 -4.56 -44.52 9.76
N GLY A 110 -3.89 -43.87 8.81
CA GLY A 110 -2.60 -43.23 9.04
C GLY A 110 -2.91 -41.76 9.26
N ASP A 111 -2.72 -41.29 10.50
CA ASP A 111 -2.66 -39.87 10.84
C ASP A 111 -1.50 -39.25 10.05
N THR A 112 -1.77 -38.88 8.81
CA THR A 112 -0.82 -38.18 7.96
C THR A 112 -0.91 -36.74 8.45
N GLN A 113 -0.06 -36.37 9.41
CA GLN A 113 0.17 -34.98 9.75
C GLN A 113 0.65 -34.28 8.48
N GLU A 114 -0.29 -33.70 7.72
CA GLU A 114 0.03 -32.73 6.69
C GLU A 114 0.71 -31.55 7.40
N THR A 115 2.03 -31.50 7.32
CA THR A 115 2.80 -30.33 7.73
C THR A 115 2.39 -29.18 6.81
N ARG A 116 1.35 -28.43 7.21
CA ARG A 116 0.93 -27.22 6.51
C ARG A 116 2.07 -26.21 6.63
N GLU A 117 2.78 -26.02 5.54
CA GLU A 117 3.81 -24.98 5.44
C GLU A 117 3.11 -23.61 5.38
N TYR A 118 3.61 -22.67 6.18
CA TYR A 118 3.08 -21.31 6.24
C TYR A 118 4.14 -20.34 5.73
N THR A 119 3.76 -19.45 4.83
CA THR A 119 4.63 -18.41 4.27
C THR A 119 4.12 -17.03 4.64
N LYS A 120 5.06 -16.11 4.89
CA LYS A 120 4.76 -14.68 5.06
C LYS A 120 4.22 -14.07 3.78
N LEU A 121 3.43 -13.00 3.92
CA LEU A 121 2.99 -12.22 2.76
C LEU A 121 4.16 -11.47 2.13
N THR A 122 4.11 -11.36 0.80
CA THR A 122 4.85 -10.33 0.05
C THR A 122 4.09 -9.00 0.08
N GLU A 123 4.77 -7.87 -0.17
CA GLU A 123 4.14 -6.53 -0.16
C GLU A 123 2.97 -6.44 -1.17
N THR A 124 3.14 -7.01 -2.36
CA THR A 124 2.08 -7.09 -3.39
C THR A 124 0.87 -7.91 -2.91
N GLN A 125 1.11 -9.04 -2.23
CA GLN A 125 0.01 -9.84 -1.66
C GLN A 125 -0.68 -9.07 -0.53
N ALA A 126 0.05 -8.37 0.33
CA ALA A 126 -0.52 -7.55 1.39
C ALA A 126 -1.41 -6.42 0.82
N LEU A 127 -0.97 -5.71 -0.22
CA LEU A 127 -1.78 -4.73 -0.95
C LEU A 127 -3.10 -5.34 -1.47
N GLN A 128 -3.01 -6.52 -2.10
CA GLN A 128 -4.18 -7.26 -2.57
C GLN A 128 -5.12 -7.64 -1.42
N ARG A 129 -4.58 -8.08 -0.27
CA ARG A 129 -5.39 -8.43 0.91
C ARG A 129 -6.11 -7.22 1.51
N CYS A 130 -5.51 -6.03 1.53
CA CYS A 130 -6.21 -4.82 1.96
C CYS A 130 -7.49 -4.57 1.13
N LEU A 131 -7.42 -4.80 -0.20
CA LEU A 131 -8.55 -4.63 -1.11
C LEU A 131 -9.58 -5.76 -0.99
N GLU A 132 -9.14 -7.00 -0.85
CA GLU A 132 -10.03 -8.18 -0.69
C GLU A 132 -10.78 -8.14 0.65
N TRP A 133 -10.13 -7.65 1.71
CA TRP A 133 -10.72 -7.55 3.04
C TRP A 133 -11.43 -6.22 3.28
N SER A 134 -11.40 -5.31 2.31
CA SER A 134 -11.91 -3.95 2.43
C SER A 134 -11.42 -3.24 3.71
N HIS A 135 -10.14 -3.42 4.04
CA HIS A 135 -9.54 -2.90 5.28
C HIS A 135 -8.08 -2.47 5.08
N ILE A 136 -7.80 -1.19 5.33
CA ILE A 136 -6.48 -0.58 5.08
C ILE A 136 -5.42 -1.14 6.04
N CYS A 137 -5.75 -1.31 7.31
CA CYS A 137 -4.79 -1.74 8.34
C CYS A 137 -5.39 -2.84 9.24
N PRO A 138 -5.53 -4.08 8.72
CA PRO A 138 -6.24 -5.17 9.41
C PRO A 138 -5.54 -5.63 10.70
N THR A 139 -4.28 -5.25 10.90
CA THR A 139 -3.48 -5.58 12.07
C THR A 139 -3.53 -4.50 13.16
N GLY A 140 -4.15 -3.34 12.89
CA GLY A 140 -4.46 -2.35 13.91
C GLY A 140 -5.69 -2.73 14.74
N PRO A 141 -5.75 -2.41 16.06
CA PRO A 141 -4.78 -1.64 16.84
C PRO A 141 -3.57 -2.45 17.36
N ASP A 142 -3.54 -3.77 17.17
CA ASP A 142 -2.62 -4.67 17.89
C ASP A 142 -1.14 -4.39 17.60
N SER A 143 -0.79 -4.16 16.34
CA SER A 143 0.59 -3.89 15.90
C SER A 143 0.80 -2.46 15.39
N VAL A 144 -0.24 -1.86 14.81
CA VAL A 144 -0.27 -0.45 14.39
C VAL A 144 -1.22 0.33 15.30
N PRO A 145 -0.74 1.31 16.08
CA PRO A 145 -1.59 2.08 16.97
C PRO A 145 -2.69 2.83 16.21
N THR A 146 -3.96 2.56 16.51
CA THR A 146 -5.09 3.29 15.95
C THR A 146 -5.83 4.07 17.03
N VAL A 147 -6.45 5.18 16.65
CA VAL A 147 -7.32 5.95 17.54
C VAL A 147 -8.67 5.23 17.66
N PRO A 148 -9.18 4.95 18.87
CA PRO A 148 -10.48 4.32 19.03
C PRO A 148 -11.58 5.17 18.39
N HIS A 149 -12.42 4.59 17.54
CA HIS A 149 -13.57 5.27 16.94
C HIS A 149 -14.86 4.52 17.31
N ALA A 150 -15.77 5.21 18.01
CA ALA A 150 -16.93 4.57 18.62
C ALA A 150 -18.05 4.18 17.62
N LYS A 151 -18.04 4.73 16.41
CA LYS A 151 -19.13 4.57 15.44
C LYS A 151 -18.75 3.72 14.24
N ILE A 152 -17.66 4.08 13.58
CA ILE A 152 -17.19 3.50 12.33
C ILE A 152 -15.67 3.46 12.42
N ASP A 153 -15.09 2.32 12.07
CA ASP A 153 -13.64 2.18 11.96
C ASP A 153 -13.14 2.97 10.74
N PRO A 154 -12.23 3.95 10.92
CA PRO A 154 -11.72 4.76 9.82
C PRO A 154 -10.85 3.98 8.84
N MET A 155 -10.44 2.74 9.17
CA MET A 155 -9.61 1.89 8.31
C MET A 155 -10.42 1.02 7.35
N ILE A 156 -11.74 1.03 7.42
CA ILE A 156 -12.61 0.31 6.48
C ILE A 156 -12.65 1.07 5.14
N LEU A 157 -12.43 0.35 4.04
CA LEU A 157 -12.68 0.85 2.69
C LEU A 157 -14.18 0.77 2.39
N ILE A 158 -14.88 1.90 2.52
CA ILE A 158 -16.32 1.99 2.25
C ILE A 158 -16.59 1.89 0.75
N ASP A 159 -15.82 2.65 -0.04
CA ASP A 159 -15.85 2.63 -1.50
C ASP A 159 -14.59 1.94 -2.02
N VAL A 160 -14.73 1.11 -3.07
CA VAL A 160 -13.58 0.48 -3.72
C VAL A 160 -12.81 1.56 -4.49
N PRO A 161 -11.51 1.80 -4.19
CA PRO A 161 -10.75 2.83 -4.88
C PRO A 161 -10.40 2.42 -6.31
N ASP A 162 -10.28 3.39 -7.22
CA ASP A 162 -9.72 3.16 -8.56
C ASP A 162 -8.21 2.90 -8.48
N ILE A 163 -7.53 3.55 -7.53
CA ILE A 163 -6.09 3.42 -7.29
C ILE A 163 -5.84 3.22 -5.80
N TYR A 164 -5.14 2.16 -5.44
CA TYR A 164 -4.68 1.89 -4.07
C TYR A 164 -3.16 1.80 -4.04
N PHE A 165 -2.50 2.58 -3.19
CA PHE A 165 -1.04 2.59 -3.14
C PHE A 165 -0.47 2.53 -1.73
N ALA A 166 0.74 1.97 -1.62
CA ALA A 166 1.53 2.00 -0.39
C ALA A 166 2.91 2.57 -0.69
N GLY A 167 3.38 3.48 0.16
CA GLY A 167 4.72 4.06 0.10
C GLY A 167 5.79 3.17 0.71
N ASN A 168 7.05 3.58 0.55
CA ASN A 168 8.21 3.00 1.24
C ASN A 168 8.38 1.47 1.08
N GLY A 169 7.88 0.88 -0.01
CA GLY A 169 8.07 -0.53 -0.32
C GLY A 169 9.53 -0.87 -0.67
N ALA A 170 9.84 -2.16 -0.72
CA ALA A 170 11.17 -2.65 -1.10
C ALA A 170 11.44 -2.47 -2.60
N GLU A 171 10.44 -2.75 -3.44
CA GLU A 171 10.53 -2.71 -4.90
C GLU A 171 9.23 -2.15 -5.51
N PHE A 172 9.34 -1.54 -6.69
CA PHE A 172 8.18 -1.10 -7.43
C PHE A 172 7.33 -2.30 -7.89
N SER A 173 6.02 -2.23 -7.65
CA SER A 173 5.06 -3.14 -8.28
C SER A 173 3.79 -2.40 -8.68
N SER A 174 3.18 -2.84 -9.77
CA SER A 174 1.89 -2.34 -10.22
C SER A 174 1.07 -3.47 -10.84
N ASN A 175 -0.13 -3.68 -10.32
CA ASN A 175 -1.04 -4.72 -10.80
C ASN A 175 -2.49 -4.31 -10.62
N VAL A 176 -3.34 -4.74 -11.53
CA VAL A 176 -4.80 -4.59 -11.39
C VAL A 176 -5.31 -5.71 -10.49
N VAL A 177 -6.03 -5.34 -9.44
CA VAL A 177 -6.68 -6.26 -8.51
C VAL A 177 -8.18 -6.13 -8.67
N THR A 178 -8.86 -7.24 -8.96
CA THR A 178 -10.33 -7.27 -8.95
C THR A 178 -10.82 -7.61 -7.55
N SER A 179 -11.50 -6.67 -6.90
CA SER A 179 -12.15 -6.88 -5.60
C SER A 179 -13.59 -6.37 -5.65
N HIS A 180 -14.51 -7.12 -5.04
CA HIS A 180 -15.93 -6.77 -4.97
C HIS A 180 -16.56 -6.38 -6.33
N GLY A 181 -16.12 -7.01 -7.42
CA GLY A 181 -16.62 -6.77 -8.78
C GLY A 181 -16.10 -5.49 -9.45
N SER A 182 -15.14 -4.78 -8.83
CA SER A 182 -14.48 -3.60 -9.38
C SER A 182 -12.98 -3.83 -9.52
N GLU A 183 -12.35 -3.15 -10.47
CA GLU A 183 -10.91 -3.19 -10.70
C GLU A 183 -10.23 -2.01 -10.03
N THR A 184 -9.15 -2.29 -9.30
CA THR A 184 -8.30 -1.28 -8.64
C THR A 184 -6.87 -1.43 -9.14
N LEU A 185 -6.22 -0.33 -9.51
CA LEU A 185 -4.78 -0.30 -9.74
C LEU A 185 -4.05 -0.27 -8.39
N ALA A 186 -3.49 -1.41 -7.99
CA ALA A 186 -2.64 -1.51 -6.81
C ALA A 186 -1.19 -1.13 -7.15
N ILE A 187 -0.56 -0.29 -6.34
CA ILE A 187 0.81 0.21 -6.58
C ILE A 187 1.64 0.12 -5.29
N ASN A 188 2.74 -0.61 -5.34
CA ASN A 188 3.79 -0.53 -4.32
C ASN A 188 4.83 0.49 -4.77
N ILE A 189 4.92 1.62 -4.07
CA ILE A 189 5.85 2.69 -4.39
C ILE A 189 7.13 2.44 -3.58
N PRO A 190 8.29 2.23 -4.23
CA PRO A 190 9.52 1.91 -3.53
C PRO A 190 10.02 3.10 -2.72
N ALA A 191 10.82 2.83 -1.68
CA ALA A 191 11.50 3.89 -0.93
C ALA A 191 12.52 4.61 -1.84
N PHE A 192 12.23 5.87 -2.19
CA PHE A 192 13.08 6.68 -3.05
C PHE A 192 14.53 6.79 -2.53
N SER A 193 14.71 6.92 -1.21
CA SER A 193 16.03 7.00 -0.57
C SER A 193 16.93 5.79 -0.83
N SER A 194 16.34 4.62 -1.12
CA SER A 194 17.07 3.37 -1.34
C SER A 194 17.15 2.99 -2.81
N THR A 195 16.15 3.36 -3.61
CA THR A 195 15.98 2.89 -5.00
C THR A 195 16.21 3.97 -6.05
N GLY A 196 16.05 5.26 -5.68
CA GLY A 196 16.02 6.36 -6.64
C GLY A 196 14.84 6.28 -7.60
N GLU A 197 13.75 5.58 -7.24
CA GLU A 197 12.59 5.34 -8.10
C GLU A 197 11.33 6.05 -7.58
N ALA A 198 10.55 6.62 -8.50
CA ALA A 198 9.23 7.18 -8.25
C ALA A 198 8.19 6.52 -9.18
N ALA A 199 6.90 6.57 -8.83
CA ALA A 199 5.84 6.03 -9.67
C ALA A 199 5.15 7.14 -10.49
N LEU A 200 5.04 6.97 -11.81
CA LEU A 200 4.22 7.81 -12.68
C LEU A 200 2.92 7.09 -13.02
N VAL A 201 1.79 7.72 -12.71
CA VAL A 201 0.46 7.13 -12.89
C VAL A 201 -0.31 7.84 -14.00
N ASN A 202 -0.80 7.08 -14.97
CA ASN A 202 -1.69 7.57 -16.00
C ASN A 202 -3.15 7.36 -15.57
N LEU A 203 -3.83 8.43 -15.15
CA LEU A 203 -5.21 8.35 -14.63
C LEU A 203 -6.27 7.93 -15.68
N ARG A 204 -5.98 8.11 -16.98
CA ARG A 204 -6.88 7.71 -18.07
C ARG A 204 -6.79 6.23 -18.39
N LYS A 205 -5.56 5.71 -18.46
CA LYS A 205 -5.29 4.30 -18.77
C LYS A 205 -5.28 3.41 -17.52
N LEU A 206 -5.21 4.00 -16.33
CA LEU A 206 -4.99 3.31 -15.06
C LEU A 206 -3.78 2.37 -15.13
N THR A 207 -2.64 2.93 -15.51
CA THR A 207 -1.34 2.24 -15.54
C THR A 207 -0.33 3.04 -14.74
N ALA A 208 0.59 2.35 -14.05
CA ALA A 208 1.73 2.96 -13.40
C ALA A 208 3.04 2.43 -13.97
N GLU A 209 4.03 3.31 -14.10
CA GLU A 209 5.38 2.95 -14.52
C GLU A 209 6.42 3.59 -13.57
N PRO A 210 7.56 2.91 -13.32
CA PRO A 210 8.61 3.48 -12.50
C PRO A 210 9.42 4.51 -13.31
N ILE A 211 9.70 5.65 -12.70
CA ILE A 211 10.71 6.62 -13.14
C ILE A 211 11.93 6.43 -12.26
N LYS A 212 13.07 6.09 -12.85
CA LYS A 212 14.35 5.96 -12.16
C LYS A 212 15.22 7.19 -12.37
N PHE A 213 15.77 7.69 -11.27
CA PHE A 213 16.69 8.83 -11.25
C PHE A 213 18.09 8.29 -10.96
N ASP A 214 18.82 7.99 -12.02
CA ASP A 214 20.23 7.64 -11.91
C ASP A 214 21.06 8.91 -11.75
N ASP A 215 22.05 8.88 -10.87
CA ASP A 215 23.06 9.93 -10.81
C ASP A 215 23.94 9.80 -12.07
N ALA A 216 24.03 10.86 -12.87
CA ALA A 216 24.85 10.86 -14.09
C ALA A 216 26.37 10.79 -13.80
N SER A 217 26.78 10.58 -12.54
CA SER A 217 28.16 10.64 -12.06
C SER A 217 28.52 9.53 -11.06
N MET A 218 28.27 8.27 -11.42
CA MET A 218 29.07 7.14 -10.93
C MET A 218 29.82 6.47 -12.09
#